data_AF-A0A6N4PUF9-F1
#
_entry.id   AF-A0A6N4PUF9-F1
#
_cell.length_a   1.000
_cell.length_b   1.000
_cell.length_c   1.000
_cell.angle_alpha   90.00
_cell.angle_beta   90.00
_cell.angle_gamma   90.00
#
_symmetry.space_group_name_H-M   'P 1'
#
loop_
_entity.id
_entity.type
_entity.pdbx_description
1 polymer ?
#
loop_
_entity_poly.entity_id
_entity_poly.type
_entity_poly.pdbx_seq_one_letter_code
_entity_poly.pdbx_strand_id
1 'polypeptide(L)'
;MNKETNLTNTKIRPDRESLTPISPLPWYDPQTDNATIQILNRIMNKWNTCMGTTYLAVVKWMGLALGIDTYAAWTEKDYYKKLGEFVKKDLDITTSSFHNKLFNSLFPGKAYAVQVPYSLEALKDHIKKTQCPAAISIDVRQVFNPKAKDVMGHIIWPVAQCKNGLTAHDPRGKWDSNYKDFQGANCFFSNELLEQIARKEVMNLFFIGEVK
;
A
#
# COMPACT_ATOMS: atom_id res chain seq x y z
N MET A 1 -9.16 -30.11 23.15
CA MET A 1 -9.92 -29.70 21.94
C MET A 1 -9.28 -28.44 21.38
N ASN A 2 -8.31 -28.58 20.48
CA ASN A 2 -7.79 -27.45 19.71
C ASN A 2 -8.56 -27.42 18.39
N LYS A 3 -9.35 -26.36 18.16
CA LYS A 3 -9.87 -26.05 16.83
C LYS A 3 -8.71 -25.54 16.00
N GLU A 4 -8.01 -26.44 15.32
CA GLU A 4 -7.20 -26.09 14.17
C GLU A 4 -8.15 -25.55 13.09
N THR A 5 -8.25 -24.23 12.98
CA THR A 5 -8.79 -23.58 11.79
C THR A 5 -7.82 -23.82 10.64
N ASN A 6 -7.96 -24.99 10.00
CA ASN A 6 -7.34 -25.30 8.73
C ASN A 6 -7.90 -24.36 7.65
N LEU A 7 -7.23 -23.22 7.46
CA LEU A 7 -7.49 -22.25 6.37
C LEU A 7 -7.16 -22.79 4.97
N THR A 8 -6.78 -24.06 4.85
CA THR A 8 -6.39 -24.71 3.59
C THR A 8 -7.59 -25.10 2.69
N ASN A 9 -8.84 -24.95 3.16
CA ASN A 9 -10.02 -25.40 2.41
C ASN A 9 -10.92 -24.29 1.84
N THR A 10 -10.51 -23.03 1.92
CA THR A 10 -11.28 -21.90 1.38
C THR A 10 -10.49 -21.24 0.24
N LYS A 11 -10.59 -21.79 -0.98
CA LYS A 11 -10.30 -21.03 -2.20
C LYS A 11 -11.36 -19.92 -2.36
N ILE A 12 -11.29 -18.87 -1.52
CA ILE A 12 -12.08 -17.65 -1.71
C ILE A 12 -11.48 -16.94 -2.92
N ARG A 13 -12.12 -17.11 -4.07
CA ARG A 13 -11.81 -16.39 -5.31
C ARG A 13 -12.60 -15.09 -5.32
N PRO A 14 -12.10 -14.01 -5.96
CA PRO A 14 -12.94 -12.86 -6.23
C PRO A 14 -14.14 -13.30 -7.06
N ASP A 15 -15.31 -12.74 -6.74
CA ASP A 15 -16.59 -13.03 -7.40
C ASP A 15 -16.73 -12.39 -8.78
N ARG A 16 -15.67 -11.71 -9.25
CA ARG A 16 -15.49 -11.14 -10.58
C ARG A 16 -14.05 -11.34 -11.02
N GLU A 17 -13.84 -11.55 -12.32
CA GLU A 17 -12.49 -11.60 -12.87
C GLU A 17 -11.77 -10.28 -12.57
N SER A 18 -10.59 -10.39 -11.96
CA SER A 18 -9.74 -9.22 -11.78
C SER A 18 -9.32 -8.74 -13.17
N LEU A 19 -9.44 -7.43 -13.43
CA LEU A 19 -8.96 -6.78 -14.66
C LEU A 19 -7.42 -6.88 -14.82
N THR A 20 -6.75 -7.57 -13.90
CA THR A 20 -5.32 -7.84 -13.86
C THR A 20 -5.07 -9.26 -13.34
N PRO A 21 -4.02 -9.95 -13.81
CA PRO A 21 -3.67 -11.27 -13.31
C PRO A 21 -3.46 -11.27 -11.80
N ILE A 22 -4.19 -12.14 -11.08
CA ILE A 22 -3.96 -12.37 -9.65
C ILE A 22 -2.81 -13.38 -9.57
N SER A 23 -1.60 -12.90 -9.29
CA SER A 23 -0.50 -13.81 -9.03
C SER A 23 -0.75 -14.51 -7.69
N PRO A 24 -0.60 -15.85 -7.58
CA PRO A 24 -0.53 -16.50 -6.27
C PRO A 24 0.59 -15.82 -5.48
N LEU A 25 0.31 -15.43 -4.24
CA LEU A 25 1.20 -14.66 -3.38
C LEU A 25 2.61 -15.29 -3.39
N PRO A 26 3.62 -14.71 -4.05
CA PRO A 26 4.98 -15.21 -3.89
C PRO A 26 5.37 -15.01 -2.42
N TRP A 27 6.01 -16.00 -1.81
CA TRP A 27 6.44 -15.97 -0.42
C TRP A 27 7.25 -14.68 -0.14
N TYR A 28 6.90 -13.96 0.92
CA TYR A 28 7.65 -12.80 1.40
C TYR A 28 8.69 -13.30 2.39
N ASP A 29 9.95 -13.28 1.98
CA ASP A 29 11.06 -13.50 2.87
C ASP A 29 11.90 -12.23 3.00
N PRO A 30 11.48 -11.25 3.83
CA PRO A 30 12.23 -10.03 4.08
C PRO A 30 13.56 -10.30 4.81
N GLN A 31 13.82 -11.55 5.23
CA GLN A 31 15.02 -11.93 5.96
C GLN A 31 16.13 -12.47 5.04
N THR A 32 15.86 -12.67 3.75
CA THR A 32 16.85 -13.25 2.81
C THR A 32 17.89 -12.26 2.29
N ASP A 33 17.66 -10.95 2.44
CA ASP A 33 18.59 -9.94 1.94
C ASP A 33 18.65 -8.72 2.88
N ASN A 34 19.82 -8.57 3.53
CA ASN A 34 20.13 -7.52 4.50
C ASN A 34 20.72 -6.25 3.85
N ALA A 35 20.61 -6.08 2.53
CA ALA A 35 21.11 -4.88 1.87
C ALA A 35 20.46 -3.61 2.44
N THR A 36 21.31 -2.75 3.00
CA THR A 36 20.92 -1.47 3.57
C THR A 36 21.06 -0.35 2.55
N ILE A 37 20.20 0.64 2.68
CA ILE A 37 20.19 1.86 1.89
C ILE A 37 20.06 3.06 2.84
N GLN A 38 20.71 4.16 2.49
CA GLN A 38 20.52 5.43 3.19
C GLN A 38 19.33 6.15 2.56
N ILE A 39 18.26 6.34 3.32
CA ILE A 39 17.12 7.18 2.94
C ILE A 39 17.13 8.41 3.84
N LEU A 40 17.41 9.58 3.25
CA LEU A 40 17.58 10.83 3.99
C LEU A 40 18.60 10.63 5.14
N ASN A 41 18.14 10.72 6.39
CA ASN A 41 18.98 10.60 7.58
C ASN A 41 18.99 9.19 8.19
N ARG A 42 18.20 8.24 7.66
CA ARG A 42 18.04 6.89 8.21
C ARG A 42 18.66 5.80 7.34
N ILE A 43 19.41 4.89 7.97
CA ILE A 43 19.78 3.60 7.37
C ILE A 43 18.59 2.65 7.48
N MET A 44 18.10 2.15 6.35
CA MET A 44 16.96 1.23 6.28
C MET A 44 17.34 0.01 5.44
N ASN A 45 16.73 -1.14 5.74
CA ASN A 45 16.76 -2.27 4.82
C ASN A 45 15.97 -1.88 3.56
N LYS A 46 16.50 -2.17 2.37
CA LYS A 46 15.85 -1.84 1.09
C LYS A 46 14.45 -2.44 0.92
N TRP A 47 14.15 -3.52 1.62
CA TRP A 47 12.84 -4.18 1.62
C TRP A 47 11.83 -3.53 2.57
N ASN A 48 12.26 -2.61 3.44
CA ASN A 48 11.42 -1.88 4.38
C ASN A 48 10.94 -0.53 3.83
N THR A 49 10.85 -0.39 2.50
CA THR A 49 10.39 0.83 1.81
C THR A 49 8.93 0.77 1.37
N CYS A 50 8.15 -0.20 1.86
CA CYS A 50 6.77 -0.44 1.44
C CYS A 50 5.88 0.81 1.49
N MET A 51 6.08 1.70 2.48
CA MET A 51 5.38 2.98 2.57
C MET A 51 5.71 3.90 1.39
N GLY A 52 6.99 4.17 1.12
CA GLY A 52 7.40 5.06 0.02
C GLY A 52 7.04 4.50 -1.33
N THR A 53 7.26 3.20 -1.56
CA THR A 53 6.89 2.52 -2.80
C THR A 53 5.38 2.56 -3.04
N THR A 54 4.55 2.35 -2.00
CA THR A 54 3.09 2.47 -2.10
C THR A 54 2.66 3.88 -2.48
N TYR A 55 3.17 4.89 -1.78
CA TYR A 55 2.79 6.27 -2.08
C TYR A 55 3.28 6.72 -3.45
N LEU A 56 4.47 6.29 -3.90
CA LEU A 56 4.93 6.56 -5.26
C LEU A 56 3.99 5.93 -6.30
N ALA A 57 3.53 4.70 -6.09
CA ALA A 57 2.55 4.07 -6.98
C ALA A 57 1.24 4.88 -7.04
N VAL A 58 0.75 5.37 -5.89
CA VAL A 58 -0.44 6.23 -5.83
C VAL A 58 -0.21 7.56 -6.55
N VAL A 59 0.94 8.21 -6.35
CA VAL A 59 1.31 9.46 -7.03
C VAL A 59 1.32 9.27 -8.54
N LYS A 60 1.90 8.16 -9.04
CA LYS A 60 1.93 7.86 -10.47
C LYS A 60 0.52 7.61 -11.03
N TRP A 61 -0.29 6.84 -10.31
CA TRP A 61 -1.68 6.59 -10.70
C TRP A 61 -2.50 7.88 -10.72
N MET A 62 -2.35 8.72 -9.70
CA MET A 62 -3.05 10.01 -9.60
C MET A 62 -2.61 10.95 -10.72
N GLY A 63 -1.31 10.99 -11.02
CA GLY A 63 -0.78 11.72 -12.16
C GLY A 63 -1.45 11.29 -13.47
N LEU A 64 -1.45 9.99 -13.75
CA LEU A 64 -2.10 9.43 -14.94
C LEU A 64 -3.60 9.76 -15.00
N ALA A 65 -4.33 9.59 -13.89
CA ALA A 65 -5.76 9.86 -13.82
C ALA A 65 -6.11 11.35 -14.07
N LEU A 66 -5.19 12.26 -13.73
CA LEU A 66 -5.33 13.71 -13.93
C LEU A 66 -4.70 14.22 -15.24
N GLY A 67 -4.10 13.34 -16.06
CA GLY A 67 -3.37 13.75 -17.27
C GLY A 67 -2.06 14.52 -16.98
N ILE A 68 -1.38 14.18 -15.88
CA ILE A 68 -0.11 14.77 -15.43
C ILE A 68 1.00 13.71 -15.57
N ASP A 69 1.82 13.84 -16.61
CA ASP A 69 2.85 12.83 -16.94
C ASP A 69 4.15 12.96 -16.12
N THR A 70 4.34 14.08 -15.40
CA THR A 70 5.56 14.41 -14.65
C THR A 70 6.07 13.27 -13.76
N TYR A 71 5.15 12.52 -13.16
CA TYR A 71 5.48 11.52 -12.13
C TYR A 71 5.77 10.13 -12.69
N ALA A 72 5.46 9.86 -13.97
CA ALA A 72 5.61 8.53 -14.57
C ALA A 72 7.04 7.98 -14.43
N ALA A 73 8.03 8.86 -14.61
CA ALA A 73 9.46 8.54 -14.55
C ALA A 73 10.07 8.54 -13.15
N TRP A 74 9.34 8.97 -12.11
CA TRP A 74 9.89 9.07 -10.75
C TRP A 74 10.29 7.70 -10.20
N THR A 75 11.44 7.63 -9.55
CA THR A 75 11.90 6.46 -8.78
C THR A 75 11.63 6.65 -7.29
N GLU A 76 11.83 5.62 -6.45
CA GLU A 76 11.80 5.77 -4.99
C GLU A 76 12.76 6.85 -4.52
N LYS A 77 13.93 6.96 -5.16
CA LYS A 77 14.93 7.97 -4.84
C LYS A 77 14.39 9.40 -5.06
N ASP A 78 13.69 9.62 -6.18
CA ASP A 78 13.06 10.92 -6.47
C ASP A 78 11.96 11.24 -5.46
N TYR A 79 11.13 10.23 -5.16
CA TYR A 79 10.08 10.33 -4.15
C TYR A 79 10.63 10.71 -2.77
N TYR A 80 11.62 9.97 -2.27
CA TYR A 80 12.19 10.22 -0.94
C TYR A 80 12.98 11.52 -0.87
N LYS A 81 13.62 11.95 -1.97
CA LYS A 81 14.22 13.28 -2.06
C LYS A 81 13.16 14.37 -1.83
N LYS A 82 11.98 14.22 -2.43
CA LYS A 82 10.85 15.14 -2.21
C LYS A 82 10.21 15.02 -0.83
N LEU A 83 10.16 13.82 -0.27
CA LEU A 83 9.70 13.62 1.12
C LEU A 83 10.59 14.36 2.14
N GLY A 84 11.88 14.54 1.81
CA GLY A 84 12.84 15.30 2.60
C GLY A 84 12.44 16.75 2.88
N GLU A 85 11.52 17.33 2.11
CA GLU A 85 10.96 18.67 2.36
C GLU A 85 10.11 18.70 3.65
N PHE A 86 9.58 17.56 4.11
CA PHE A 86 8.69 17.45 5.26
C PHE A 86 9.30 16.70 6.46
N VAL A 87 10.25 15.80 6.22
CA VAL A 87 10.86 14.92 7.22
C VAL A 87 11.85 15.69 8.09
N LYS A 88 11.69 15.63 9.41
CA LYS A 88 12.63 16.24 10.38
C LYS A 88 13.40 15.19 11.18
N LYS A 89 12.80 14.02 11.40
CA LYS A 89 13.38 12.90 12.15
C LYS A 89 13.34 11.62 11.33
N ASP A 90 14.26 10.70 11.60
CA ASP A 90 14.34 9.40 10.93
C ASP A 90 13.06 8.56 10.99
N LEU A 91 12.29 8.70 12.08
CA LEU A 91 11.00 8.01 12.25
C LEU A 91 9.90 8.57 11.33
N ASP A 92 10.04 9.81 10.88
CA ASP A 92 9.04 10.47 10.03
C ASP A 92 9.01 9.85 8.62
N ILE A 93 10.11 9.23 8.18
CA ILE A 93 10.25 8.55 6.87
C ILE A 93 9.28 7.38 6.71
N THR A 94 8.83 6.79 7.82
CA THR A 94 7.86 5.68 7.84
C THR A 94 6.48 6.11 8.32
N THR A 95 6.27 7.41 8.57
CA THR A 95 5.05 7.94 9.15
C THR A 95 4.13 8.48 8.06
N SER A 96 2.97 7.83 7.87
CA SER A 96 2.03 8.10 6.77
C SER A 96 1.54 9.54 6.69
N SER A 97 1.48 10.29 7.80
CA SER A 97 1.06 11.70 7.79
C SER A 97 2.03 12.60 7.01
N PHE A 98 3.34 12.29 6.99
CA PHE A 98 4.32 13.03 6.17
C PHE A 98 4.19 12.67 4.68
N HIS A 99 3.86 11.42 4.37
CA HIS A 99 3.57 11.00 3.01
C HIS A 99 2.30 11.67 2.47
N ASN A 100 1.26 11.85 3.30
CA ASN A 100 0.06 12.62 2.92
C ASN A 100 0.39 14.09 2.66
N LYS A 101 1.27 14.71 3.47
CA LYS A 101 1.72 16.10 3.22
C LYS A 101 2.40 16.23 1.86
N LEU A 102 3.30 15.30 1.53
CA LEU A 102 3.92 15.27 0.22
C LEU A 102 2.87 15.09 -0.87
N PHE A 103 1.98 14.09 -0.75
CA PHE A 103 0.93 13.86 -1.74
C PHE A 103 0.09 15.12 -2.02
N ASN A 104 -0.38 15.79 -0.97
CA ASN A 104 -1.17 17.02 -1.09
C ASN A 104 -0.39 18.16 -1.74
N SER A 105 0.92 18.24 -1.46
CA SER A 105 1.81 19.22 -2.10
C SER A 105 2.07 18.95 -3.58
N LEU A 106 1.96 17.70 -4.03
CA LEU A 106 2.18 17.32 -5.44
C LEU A 106 0.94 17.55 -6.32
N PHE A 107 -0.25 17.63 -5.72
CA PHE A 107 -1.52 17.81 -6.43
C PHE A 107 -2.37 18.97 -5.89
N PRO A 108 -1.80 20.17 -5.68
CA PRO A 108 -2.51 21.29 -5.05
C PRO A 108 -3.78 21.64 -5.82
N GLY A 109 -4.91 21.63 -5.12
CA GLY A 109 -6.24 21.94 -5.68
C GLY A 109 -6.80 20.90 -6.66
N LYS A 110 -6.12 19.77 -6.88
CA LYS A 110 -6.56 18.73 -7.85
C LYS A 110 -6.86 17.38 -7.19
N ALA A 111 -6.08 17.02 -6.18
CA ALA A 111 -6.26 15.79 -5.42
C ALA A 111 -5.73 15.97 -3.99
N TYR A 112 -6.22 15.15 -3.07
CA TYR A 112 -5.78 15.19 -1.68
C TYR A 112 -5.85 13.82 -1.02
N ALA A 113 -5.10 13.66 0.07
CA ALA A 113 -5.04 12.50 0.93
C ALA A 113 -5.46 12.88 2.35
N VAL A 114 -6.33 12.07 2.95
CA VAL A 114 -6.79 12.23 4.34
C VAL A 114 -6.48 10.96 5.13
N GLN A 115 -5.99 11.15 6.34
CA GLN A 115 -5.81 10.06 7.30
C GLN A 115 -7.06 9.91 8.15
N VAL A 116 -7.59 8.69 8.23
CA VAL A 116 -8.78 8.36 9.02
C VAL A 116 -8.57 7.05 9.79
N PRO A 117 -9.32 6.77 10.86
CA PRO A 117 -9.32 5.47 11.50
C PRO A 117 -9.65 4.35 10.51
N TYR A 118 -9.00 3.20 10.64
CA TYR A 118 -9.30 2.07 9.77
C TYR A 118 -10.70 1.51 10.06
N SER A 119 -11.47 1.31 8.99
CA SER A 119 -12.70 0.51 8.99
C SER A 119 -12.84 -0.14 7.61
N LEU A 120 -13.13 -1.44 7.58
CA LEU A 120 -13.34 -2.17 6.32
C LEU A 120 -14.55 -1.60 5.56
N GLU A 121 -15.60 -1.18 6.28
CA GLU A 121 -16.77 -0.54 5.69
C GLU A 121 -16.39 0.78 5.03
N ALA A 122 -15.69 1.67 5.75
CA ALA A 122 -15.27 2.96 5.23
C ALA A 122 -14.30 2.82 4.04
N LEU A 123 -13.41 1.82 4.07
CA LEU A 123 -12.50 1.51 2.97
C LEU A 123 -13.26 1.10 1.70
N LYS A 124 -14.22 0.19 1.84
CA LYS A 124 -15.05 -0.29 0.72
C LYS A 124 -15.91 0.83 0.16
N ASP A 125 -16.56 1.59 1.03
CA ASP A 125 -17.35 2.75 0.66
C ASP A 125 -16.55 3.80 -0.09
N HIS A 126 -15.33 4.09 0.36
CA HIS A 126 -14.42 5.01 -0.31
C HIS A 126 -14.12 4.59 -1.74
N ILE A 127 -13.65 3.35 -1.92
CA ILE A 127 -13.30 2.80 -3.25
C ILE A 127 -14.53 2.78 -4.16
N LYS A 128 -15.70 2.41 -3.63
CA LYS A 128 -16.94 2.37 -4.41
C LYS A 128 -17.43 3.75 -4.84
N LYS A 129 -17.43 4.73 -3.93
CA LYS A 129 -18.03 6.06 -4.17
C LYS A 129 -17.10 6.97 -4.96
N THR A 130 -15.81 6.95 -4.63
CA THR A 130 -14.83 7.89 -5.20
C THR A 130 -14.06 7.31 -6.38
N GLN A 131 -14.08 5.98 -6.54
CA GLN A 131 -13.22 5.26 -7.49
C GLN A 131 -11.72 5.54 -7.30
N CYS A 132 -11.35 6.13 -6.15
CA CYS A 132 -9.99 6.41 -5.78
C CYS A 132 -9.47 5.34 -4.83
N PRO A 133 -8.15 5.12 -4.80
CA PRO A 133 -7.58 4.11 -3.95
C PRO A 133 -7.43 4.57 -2.49
N ALA A 134 -6.93 3.65 -1.65
CA ALA A 134 -6.51 3.92 -0.28
C ALA A 134 -5.15 3.26 0.02
N ALA A 135 -4.49 3.65 1.10
CA ALA A 135 -3.33 2.95 1.65
C ALA A 135 -3.64 2.47 3.07
N ILE A 136 -3.47 1.16 3.30
CA ILE A 136 -3.71 0.52 4.59
C ILE A 136 -2.49 -0.28 5.03
N SER A 137 -2.32 -0.44 6.35
CA SER A 137 -1.32 -1.34 6.88
C SER A 137 -1.93 -2.70 7.24
N ILE A 138 -1.22 -3.77 6.92
CA ILE A 138 -1.57 -5.14 7.27
C ILE A 138 -0.42 -5.82 8.03
N ASP A 139 -0.77 -6.79 8.87
CA ASP A 139 0.15 -7.74 9.47
C ASP A 139 0.39 -8.89 8.49
N VAL A 140 1.63 -9.02 8.04
CA VAL A 140 1.99 -9.99 7.02
C VAL A 140 2.18 -11.40 7.55
N ARG A 141 2.13 -11.62 8.87
CA ARG A 141 2.34 -12.97 9.45
C ARG A 141 1.39 -13.99 8.84
N GLN A 142 0.11 -13.69 8.73
CA GLN A 142 -0.86 -14.69 8.24
C GLN A 142 -0.87 -14.85 6.72
N VAL A 143 -0.35 -13.89 5.96
CA VAL A 143 -0.52 -13.83 4.51
C VAL A 143 0.77 -13.95 3.71
N PHE A 144 1.89 -13.43 4.23
CA PHE A 144 3.15 -13.42 3.49
C PHE A 144 4.34 -14.03 4.23
N ASN A 145 4.34 -14.03 5.57
CA ASN A 145 5.41 -14.65 6.37
C ASN A 145 4.87 -15.34 7.64
N PRO A 146 4.24 -16.52 7.53
CA PRO A 146 3.72 -17.27 8.68
C PRO A 146 4.77 -17.78 9.66
N LYS A 147 6.06 -17.66 9.31
CA LYS A 147 7.18 -18.02 10.17
C LYS A 147 7.67 -16.85 11.04
N ALA A 148 7.24 -15.61 10.74
CA ALA A 148 7.63 -14.45 11.52
C ALA A 148 7.04 -14.53 12.94
N LYS A 149 7.92 -14.40 13.93
CA LYS A 149 7.56 -14.45 15.36
C LYS A 149 7.01 -13.11 15.84
N ASP A 150 7.52 -12.02 15.29
CA ASP A 150 7.13 -10.65 15.63
C ASP A 150 6.14 -10.05 14.62
N VAL A 151 5.34 -9.09 15.07
CA VAL A 151 4.42 -8.33 14.20
C VAL A 151 5.23 -7.65 13.10
N MET A 152 4.86 -7.91 11.85
CA MET A 152 5.49 -7.31 10.68
C MET A 152 4.45 -6.52 9.89
N GLY A 153 4.58 -5.19 9.93
CA GLY A 153 3.70 -4.30 9.20
C GLY A 153 4.09 -4.18 7.73
N HIS A 154 3.10 -4.14 6.86
CA HIS A 154 3.29 -3.85 5.43
C HIS A 154 2.19 -2.92 4.93
N ILE A 155 2.50 -2.07 3.97
CA ILE A 155 1.54 -1.15 3.37
C ILE A 155 1.09 -1.72 2.03
N ILE A 156 -0.22 -1.81 1.86
CA ILE A 156 -0.85 -2.21 0.60
C ILE A 156 -1.76 -1.11 0.08
N TRP A 157 -2.06 -1.19 -1.21
CA TRP A 157 -2.81 -0.19 -1.97
C TRP A 157 -4.11 -0.81 -2.49
N PRO A 158 -5.21 -0.85 -1.70
CA PRO A 158 -6.52 -1.27 -2.20
C PRO A 158 -7.01 -0.43 -3.38
N VAL A 159 -7.35 -1.10 -4.48
CA VAL A 159 -7.72 -0.45 -5.76
C VAL A 159 -9.11 -0.83 -6.26
N ALA A 160 -9.69 -1.94 -5.81
CA ALA A 160 -11.05 -2.31 -6.22
C ALA A 160 -11.76 -3.19 -5.18
N GLN A 161 -13.10 -3.09 -5.14
CA GLN A 161 -13.96 -3.85 -4.23
C GLN A 161 -14.74 -4.97 -4.94
N CYS A 162 -14.62 -6.19 -4.44
CA CYS A 162 -15.49 -7.33 -4.74
C CYS A 162 -16.60 -7.45 -3.66
N LYS A 163 -17.66 -8.24 -3.88
CA LYS A 163 -18.68 -8.43 -2.81
C LYS A 163 -18.04 -9.07 -1.57
N ASN A 164 -17.16 -10.04 -1.81
CA ASN A 164 -16.51 -10.87 -0.78
C ASN A 164 -15.12 -10.39 -0.34
N GLY A 165 -14.65 -9.23 -0.81
CA GLY A 165 -13.30 -8.76 -0.46
C GLY A 165 -12.84 -7.57 -1.29
N LEU A 166 -11.53 -7.37 -1.33
CA LEU A 166 -10.89 -6.30 -2.07
C LEU A 166 -9.69 -6.84 -2.86
N THR A 167 -9.44 -6.24 -4.03
CA THR A 167 -8.17 -6.37 -4.72
C THR A 167 -7.27 -5.22 -4.31
N ALA A 168 -6.06 -5.53 -3.87
CA ALA A 168 -5.06 -4.55 -3.53
C ALA A 168 -3.79 -4.80 -4.33
N HIS A 169 -3.18 -3.70 -4.71
CA HIS A 169 -1.84 -3.68 -5.24
C HIS A 169 -0.85 -3.80 -4.08
N ASP A 170 0.07 -4.76 -4.17
CA ASP A 170 1.15 -4.99 -3.23
C ASP A 170 2.47 -4.59 -3.91
N PRO A 171 2.94 -3.35 -3.74
CA PRO A 171 4.12 -2.88 -4.44
C PRO A 171 5.43 -3.46 -3.90
N ARG A 172 5.39 -4.36 -2.89
CA ARG A 172 6.54 -5.05 -2.26
C ARG A 172 7.82 -4.25 -2.34
N GLY A 173 8.15 -3.47 -1.29
CA GLY A 173 9.30 -2.57 -1.27
C GLY A 173 10.50 -3.07 -2.08
N LYS A 174 10.64 -2.55 -3.29
CA LYS A 174 11.67 -2.90 -4.26
C LYS A 174 12.35 -1.59 -4.60
N TRP A 175 13.31 -1.19 -3.78
CA TRP A 175 14.18 -0.07 -4.11
C TRP A 175 14.69 -0.21 -5.56
N ASP A 176 14.61 0.87 -6.35
CA ASP A 176 14.93 0.92 -7.79
C ASP A 176 13.88 0.30 -8.75
N SER A 177 12.59 0.36 -8.42
CA SER A 177 11.52 -0.18 -9.28
C SER A 177 11.05 0.80 -10.36
N ASN A 178 10.79 0.28 -11.57
CA ASN A 178 10.06 1.01 -12.60
C ASN A 178 8.55 0.81 -12.47
N TYR A 179 7.74 1.73 -13.01
CA TYR A 179 6.27 1.66 -12.88
C TYR A 179 5.67 0.36 -13.45
N LYS A 180 6.21 -0.12 -14.58
CA LYS A 180 5.83 -1.41 -15.17
C LYS A 180 6.08 -2.61 -14.25
N ASP A 181 7.03 -2.50 -13.31
CA ASP A 181 7.36 -3.57 -12.34
C ASP A 181 6.34 -3.64 -11.19
N PHE A 182 5.52 -2.59 -11.05
CA PHE A 182 4.37 -2.56 -10.16
C PHE A 182 3.12 -3.11 -10.87
N GLN A 183 2.92 -2.88 -12.16
CA GLN A 183 1.75 -3.39 -12.88
C GLN A 183 1.68 -4.93 -12.83
N GLY A 184 0.69 -5.49 -12.10
CA GLY A 184 0.48 -6.95 -11.99
C GLY A 184 0.67 -7.55 -10.59
N ALA A 185 1.11 -6.78 -9.58
CA ALA A 185 1.22 -7.26 -8.20
C ALA A 185 -0.13 -7.19 -7.45
N ASN A 186 -1.20 -7.73 -8.03
CA ASN A 186 -2.53 -7.67 -7.43
C ASN A 186 -2.80 -8.91 -6.58
N CYS A 187 -3.13 -8.65 -5.32
CA CYS A 187 -3.52 -9.64 -4.33
C CYS A 187 -5.02 -9.48 -4.04
N PHE A 188 -5.72 -10.58 -3.83
CA PHE A 188 -7.08 -10.56 -3.32
C PHE A 188 -7.08 -10.87 -1.83
N PHE A 189 -7.83 -10.08 -1.06
CA PHE A 189 -8.08 -10.34 0.34
C PHE A 189 -9.58 -10.42 0.58
N SER A 190 -10.04 -11.51 1.21
CA SER A 190 -11.43 -11.60 1.64
C SER A 190 -11.72 -10.60 2.76
N ASN A 191 -13.00 -10.25 2.95
CA ASN A 191 -13.40 -9.37 4.05
C ASN A 191 -12.96 -9.95 5.41
N GLU A 192 -13.16 -11.25 5.62
CA GLU A 192 -12.81 -11.95 6.86
C GLU A 192 -11.31 -11.91 7.11
N LEU A 193 -10.50 -12.10 6.05
CA LEU A 193 -9.05 -12.03 6.14
C LEU A 193 -8.58 -10.61 6.49
N LEU A 194 -9.13 -9.58 5.84
CA LEU A 194 -8.78 -8.18 6.13
C LEU A 194 -9.12 -7.77 7.55
N GLU A 195 -10.24 -8.23 8.10
CA GLU A 195 -10.58 -7.97 9.51
C GLU A 195 -9.58 -8.57 10.51
N GLN A 196 -8.90 -9.65 10.11
CA GLN A 196 -7.89 -10.30 10.93
C GLN A 196 -6.52 -9.65 10.79
N ILE A 197 -6.11 -9.30 9.56
CA ILE A 197 -4.74 -8.86 9.28
C ILE A 197 -4.58 -7.34 9.24
N ALA A 198 -5.63 -6.55 9.06
CA ALA A 198 -5.49 -5.09 9.01
C ALA A 198 -5.02 -4.54 10.36
N ARG A 199 -4.00 -3.69 10.32
CA ARG A 199 -3.57 -2.93 11.49
C ARG A 199 -4.56 -1.79 11.69
N LYS A 200 -5.40 -1.92 12.73
CA LYS A 200 -6.60 -1.10 12.96
C LYS A 200 -6.32 0.31 13.49
N GLU A 201 -5.15 0.86 13.18
CA GLU A 201 -4.70 2.16 13.65
C GLU A 201 -5.26 3.26 12.76
N VAL A 202 -4.83 3.30 11.49
CA VAL A 202 -5.22 4.32 10.52
C VAL A 202 -5.18 3.77 9.09
N MET A 203 -5.94 4.40 8.21
CA MET A 203 -5.82 4.29 6.76
C MET A 203 -5.73 5.67 6.12
N ASN A 204 -5.20 5.72 4.90
CA ASN A 204 -5.11 6.96 4.13
C ASN A 204 -5.99 6.83 2.89
N LEU A 205 -6.96 7.73 2.76
CA LEU A 205 -7.90 7.78 1.65
C LEU A 205 -7.44 8.86 0.67
N PHE A 206 -7.36 8.52 -0.61
CA PHE A 206 -6.98 9.45 -1.67
C PHE A 206 -8.23 9.90 -2.44
N PHE A 207 -8.28 11.15 -2.86
CA PHE A 207 -9.43 11.73 -3.54
C PHE A 207 -8.99 12.53 -4.76
N ILE A 208 -9.79 12.47 -5.84
CA ILE A 208 -9.75 13.41 -6.97
C ILE A 208 -10.81 14.48 -6.73
N GLY A 209 -10.45 15.74 -6.92
CA GLY A 209 -11.36 16.88 -6.77
C GLY A 209 -10.88 17.93 -5.77
N GLU A 210 -11.56 19.07 -5.76
CA GLU A 210 -11.22 20.20 -4.91
C GLU A 210 -11.27 19.84 -3.41
N VAL A 211 -10.31 20.40 -2.66
CA VAL A 211 -10.35 20.37 -1.19
C VAL A 211 -11.53 21.24 -0.76
N LYS A 212 -12.59 20.62 -0.24
CA LYS A 212 -13.71 21.37 0.38
C LYS A 212 -13.28 22.04 1.67
#